data_AF-A0A971SSK5-F1
#
_entry.id   AF-A0A971SSK5-F1
#
_cell.length_a   1.000
_cell.length_b   1.000
_cell.length_c   1.000
_cell.angle_alpha   90.00
_cell.angle_beta   90.00
_cell.angle_gamma   90.00
#
_symmetry.space_group_name_H-M   'P 1'
#
loop_
_entity.id
_entity.type
_entity.pdbx_description
1 polymer ?
#
loop_
_entity_poly.entity_id
_entity_poly.type
_entity_poly.pdbx_seq_one_letter_code
_entity_poly.pdbx_strand_id
1 'polypeptide(L)' 'QIRKFTLLDTPWAQETGELTPTMKLKRRVITQKYSRQIEAMYPPE' A
#
# COMPACT_ATOMS: atom_id res chain seq x y z
N GLN A 1 -1.28 -3.70 -17.66
CA GLN A 1 -2.42 -4.57 -17.27
C GLN A 1 -2.31 -4.83 -15.78
N ILE A 2 -3.38 -4.61 -15.00
CA ILE A 2 -3.37 -4.87 -13.55
C ILE A 2 -3.61 -6.36 -13.32
N ARG A 3 -2.75 -7.04 -12.56
CA ARG A 3 -2.82 -8.49 -12.35
C ARG A 3 -3.65 -8.89 -11.13
N LYS A 4 -3.42 -8.24 -9.98
CA LYS A 4 -4.19 -8.41 -8.74
C LYS A 4 -4.26 -7.06 -8.01
N PHE A 5 -5.39 -6.76 -7.39
CA PHE A 5 -5.58 -5.57 -6.58
C PHE A 5 -6.45 -5.89 -5.36
N THR A 6 -6.26 -5.14 -4.28
CA THR A 6 -7.05 -5.24 -3.05
C THR A 6 -7.59 -3.85 -2.72
N LEU A 7 -8.86 -3.79 -2.35
CA LEU A 7 -9.48 -2.56 -1.88
C LEU A 7 -9.12 -2.35 -0.41
N LEU A 8 -8.65 -1.16 -0.09
CA LEU A 8 -8.42 -0.73 1.28
C LEU A 8 -9.66 0.01 1.77
N ASP A 9 -9.96 -0.14 3.05
CA ASP A 9 -11.02 0.58 3.75
C ASP A 9 -10.65 2.06 3.99
N THR A 10 -9.36 2.34 4.12
CA THR A 10 -8.82 3.64 4.47
C THR A 10 -8.04 4.24 3.29
N PRO A 11 -8.33 5.50 2.90
CA PRO A 11 -7.53 6.19 1.90
C PRO A 11 -6.12 6.50 2.42
N TRP A 12 -5.16 6.66 1.51
CA TRP A 12 -3.84 7.15 1.88
C TRP A 12 -3.88 8.65 2.17
N ALA A 13 -3.25 9.06 3.26
CA ALA A 13 -3.15 10.46 3.64
C ALA A 13 -1.70 10.85 3.95
N GLN A 14 -1.45 12.16 3.96
CA GLN A 14 -0.16 12.70 4.38
C GLN A 14 0.03 12.59 5.90
N GLU A 15 -1.05 12.76 6.67
CA GLU A 15 -1.06 12.67 8.13
C GLU A 15 -0.67 11.29 8.64
N THR A 16 -1.15 10.24 7.95
CA THR A 16 -0.84 8.84 8.23
C THR A 16 0.50 8.39 7.64
N GLY A 17 1.16 9.26 6.86
CA GLY A 17 2.54 9.09 6.43
C GLY A 17 2.75 8.26 5.16
N GLU A 18 1.70 7.82 4.47
CA GLU A 18 1.81 7.09 3.20
C GLU A 18 2.15 8.03 2.02
N LEU A 19 1.82 9.31 2.16
CA LEU A 19 2.10 10.34 1.15
C LEU A 19 3.22 11.29 1.60
N THR A 20 4.01 11.78 0.64
CA THR A 20 4.90 12.93 0.84
C THR A 20 4.06 14.22 0.89
N PRO A 21 4.63 15.33 1.39
CA PRO A 21 4.01 16.66 1.26
C PRO A 21 3.70 17.06 -0.18
N THR A 22 4.32 16.40 -1.16
CA THR A 22 4.10 16.56 -2.60
C THR A 22 3.16 15.50 -3.19
N MET A 23 2.38 14.81 -2.36
CA MET A 23 1.41 13.77 -2.77
C MET A 23 2.04 12.55 -3.47
N LYS A 24 3.34 12.33 -3.33
CA LYS A 24 4.01 11.14 -3.85
C LYS A 24 3.90 9.99 -2.87
N LEU A 25 3.76 8.78 -3.40
CA LEU A 25 3.65 7.55 -2.61
C LEU A 25 4.99 7.20 -1.94
N LYS A 26 4.97 7.04 -0.62
CA LYS A 26 6.09 6.47 0.13
C LYS A 26 5.97 4.95 0.15
N ARG A 27 6.44 4.32 -0.92
CA ARG A 27 6.37 2.85 -1.12
C ARG A 27 6.87 2.06 0.09
N ARG A 28 7.98 2.47 0.71
CA ARG A 28 8.52 1.78 1.90
C ARG A 28 7.51 1.70 3.04
N VAL A 29 6.82 2.80 3.34
CA VAL A 29 5.80 2.85 4.40
C VAL A 29 4.58 2.01 4.00
N ILE A 30 4.11 2.15 2.76
CA ILE A 30 2.95 1.42 2.23
C ILE A 30 3.21 -0.09 2.25
N THR A 31 4.35 -0.56 1.74
CA THR A 31 4.70 -1.98 1.71
C THR A 31 4.82 -2.56 3.11
N GLN A 32 5.34 -1.80 4.08
CA GLN A 32 5.48 -2.26 5.45
C GLN A 32 4.12 -2.29 6.19
N LYS A 33 3.27 -1.28 5.97
CA LYS A 33 1.94 -1.20 6.59
C LYS A 33 0.95 -2.23 6.01
N TYR A 34 1.03 -2.47 4.70
CA TYR A 34 0.14 -3.37 3.97
C TYR A 34 0.81 -4.69 3.57
N SER A 35 1.88 -5.10 4.26
CA SER A 35 2.64 -6.32 3.93
C SER A 35 1.73 -7.54 3.92
N ARG A 36 0.85 -7.66 4.92
CA ARG A 36 -0.10 -8.76 5.05
C ARG A 36 -1.07 -8.86 3.86
N GLN A 37 -1.58 -7.73 3.38
CA GLN A 37 -2.46 -7.69 2.21
C GLN A 37 -1.69 -8.05 0.93
N ILE A 38 -0.44 -7.58 0.81
CA ILE A 38 0.43 -7.89 -0.33
C ILE A 38 0.76 -9.39 -0.34
N GLU A 39 1.13 -9.97 0.79
CA GLU A 39 1.38 -11.41 0.98
C GLU A 39 0.14 -12.25 0.70
N ALA A 40 -1.04 -11.82 1.16
CA ALA A 40 -2.30 -12.50 0.82
C ALA A 40 -2.61 -12.46 -0.68
N MET A 41 -2.18 -11.41 -1.39
CA MET A 41 -2.34 -11.28 -2.84
C MET A 41 -1.34 -12.15 -3.61
N TYR A 42 -0.12 -12.25 -3.10
CA TYR A 42 1.01 -12.97 -3.70
C TYR A 42 1.65 -13.91 -2.67
N PRO A 43 0.97 -15.00 -2.27
CA PRO A 43 1.54 -15.97 -1.37
C PRO A 43 2.77 -16.63 -2.04
N PRO A 44 3.86 -16.88 -1.29
CA PRO A 44 4.97 -17.66 -1.79
C PRO A 44 4.48 -19.11 -1.99
N GLU A 45 4.63 -19.63 -3.22
CA GLU A 45 4.42 -21.06 -3.53
C GLU A 45 5.51 -21.93 -2.89
#